data_AF-A0A2G9TRW3-F1
#
_entry.id   AF-A0A2G9TRW3-F1
#
_cell.length_a   1.000
_cell.length_b   1.000
_cell.length_c   1.000
_cell.angle_alpha   90.00
_cell.angle_beta   90.00
_cell.angle_gamma   90.00
#
_symmetry.space_group_name_H-M   'P 1'
#
loop_
_entity.id
_entity.type
_entity.pdbx_description
1 polymer ?
#
loop_
_entity_poly.entity_id
_entity_poly.type
_entity_poly.pdbx_seq_one_letter_code
_entity_poly.pdbx_strand_id
1 'polypeptide(L)'
;LCDESFVHDSIDSVVDTIGANSTLFTVVRHPIDRFLSGYVDKCMKELTYYTEEERCFGCQNDMQCFVDVLYDVFMEHYKNKGETSDDPETARMNHYYIRHFAPQTWYCEFKEHKKDYIILNYHLGSNSTRRIADDFRQLFEKLYVPPRHLRTIYKEMMKGTTRHSTVGSSFRKAAQERLLSDDYVLRRLVQMFFYDFVEFGFS
;
A
#
# COMPACT_ATOMS: atom_id res chain seq x y z
N LEU A 1 -2.10 -1.39 -27.11
CA LEU A 1 -2.22 0.06 -26.84
C LEU A 1 -2.30 0.29 -25.33
N CYS A 2 -1.31 -0.17 -24.57
CA CYS A 2 -1.02 0.18 -23.17
C CYS A 2 0.47 -0.18 -22.91
N ASP A 3 1.35 0.22 -23.84
CA ASP A 3 2.81 -0.02 -23.73
C ASP A 3 3.55 1.24 -23.22
N GLU A 4 2.84 2.33 -23.00
CA GLU A 4 3.40 3.55 -22.42
C GLU A 4 3.19 3.49 -20.90
N SER A 5 4.21 3.01 -20.20
CA SER A 5 4.27 3.17 -18.75
C SER A 5 4.59 4.63 -18.44
N PHE A 6 3.61 5.40 -17.97
CA PHE A 6 3.82 6.75 -17.40
C PHE A 6 4.51 6.62 -16.04
N VAL A 7 5.79 6.25 -16.07
CA VAL A 7 6.65 6.13 -14.89
C VAL A 7 7.65 7.27 -14.97
N HIS A 8 7.77 8.01 -13.87
CA HIS A 8 8.66 9.15 -13.74
C HIS A 8 9.47 8.98 -12.45
N ASP A 9 10.68 9.51 -12.45
CA ASP A 9 11.62 9.39 -11.32
C ASP A 9 11.38 10.45 -10.23
N SER A 10 10.58 11.49 -10.52
CA SER A 10 10.19 12.55 -9.59
C SER A 10 8.81 13.13 -9.90
N ILE A 11 8.19 13.77 -8.91
CA ILE A 11 6.92 14.52 -9.07
C ILE A 11 7.13 15.72 -10.00
N ASP A 12 8.28 16.40 -9.92
CA ASP A 12 8.60 17.50 -10.83
C ASP A 12 8.58 17.05 -12.30
N SER A 13 9.14 15.86 -12.61
CA SER A 13 9.10 15.30 -13.96
C SER A 13 7.66 14.99 -14.43
N VAL A 14 6.79 14.54 -13.50
CA VAL A 14 5.37 14.34 -13.78
C VAL A 14 4.69 15.67 -14.12
N VAL A 15 4.95 16.71 -13.32
CA VAL A 15 4.37 18.04 -13.50
C VAL A 15 4.80 18.67 -14.82
N ASP A 16 6.07 18.52 -15.21
CA ASP A 16 6.58 18.98 -16.50
C ASP A 16 5.88 18.29 -17.68
N THR A 17 5.49 17.03 -17.52
CA THR A 17 4.85 16.23 -18.57
C THR A 17 3.35 16.49 -18.67
N ILE A 18 2.65 16.53 -17.54
CA ILE A 18 1.18 16.60 -17.48
C ILE A 18 0.69 18.06 -17.41
N GLY A 19 1.54 18.99 -16.98
CA GLY A 19 1.27 20.41 -16.83
C GLY A 19 0.87 20.81 -15.39
N ALA A 20 1.12 22.08 -15.08
CA ALA A 20 0.97 22.66 -13.73
C ALA A 20 -0.48 22.76 -13.21
N ASN A 21 -1.50 22.55 -14.05
CA ASN A 21 -2.92 22.58 -13.66
C ASN A 21 -3.46 21.19 -13.27
N SER A 22 -2.61 20.30 -12.79
CA SER A 22 -3.00 18.98 -12.30
C SER A 22 -3.40 19.03 -10.83
N THR A 23 -4.32 18.14 -10.42
CA THR A 23 -4.65 17.93 -9.01
C THR A 23 -4.06 16.61 -8.55
N LEU A 24 -3.22 16.68 -7.52
CA LEU A 24 -2.65 15.50 -6.89
C LEU A 24 -3.62 15.00 -5.81
N PHE A 25 -3.91 13.71 -5.83
CA PHE A 25 -4.63 13.05 -4.74
C PHE A 25 -4.02 11.68 -4.47
N THR A 26 -4.13 11.23 -3.22
CA THR A 26 -3.64 9.92 -2.79
C THR A 26 -4.68 9.23 -1.91
N VAL A 27 -4.68 7.90 -1.95
CA VAL A 27 -5.52 7.09 -1.06
C VAL A 27 -4.63 6.50 0.03
N VAL A 28 -4.87 6.90 1.26
CA VAL A 28 -4.14 6.40 2.44
C VAL A 28 -4.97 5.37 3.18
N ARG A 29 -4.31 4.38 3.78
CA ARG A 29 -4.96 3.26 4.46
C ARG A 29 -4.32 3.06 5.82
N HIS A 30 -5.14 2.71 6.81
CA HIS A 30 -4.68 2.45 8.16
C HIS A 30 -3.51 1.43 8.16
N PRO A 31 -2.35 1.71 8.79
CA PRO A 31 -1.15 0.89 8.64
C PRO A 31 -1.33 -0.58 9.02
N ILE A 32 -2.00 -0.86 10.15
CA ILE A 32 -2.33 -2.23 10.57
C ILE A 32 -3.14 -2.98 9.50
N ASP A 33 -4.15 -2.33 8.93
CA ASP A 33 -5.02 -2.98 7.96
C ASP A 33 -4.30 -3.20 6.62
N ARG A 34 -3.45 -2.25 6.21
CA ARG A 34 -2.57 -2.39 5.04
C ARG A 34 -1.59 -3.55 5.22
N PHE A 35 -0.90 -3.63 6.37
CA PHE A 35 0.01 -4.72 6.69
C PHE A 35 -0.70 -6.07 6.66
N LEU A 36 -1.84 -6.22 7.36
CA LEU A 36 -2.56 -7.49 7.43
C LEU A 36 -3.10 -7.90 6.05
N SER A 37 -3.53 -6.93 5.23
CA SER A 37 -3.93 -7.20 3.85
C SER A 37 -2.76 -7.73 3.02
N GLY A 38 -1.59 -7.10 3.13
CA GLY A 38 -0.37 -7.53 2.45
C GLY A 38 0.10 -8.90 2.94
N TYR A 39 0.12 -9.14 4.25
CA TYR A 39 0.58 -10.39 4.84
C TYR A 39 -0.30 -11.57 4.41
N VAL A 40 -1.63 -11.42 4.48
CA VAL A 40 -2.54 -12.49 4.06
C VAL A 40 -2.44 -12.76 2.56
N ASP A 41 -2.35 -11.72 1.73
CA ASP A 41 -2.23 -11.91 0.28
C ASP A 41 -0.87 -12.53 -0.07
N LYS A 42 0.24 -11.94 0.40
CA LYS A 42 1.60 -12.28 -0.05
C LYS A 42 2.25 -13.43 0.71
N CYS A 43 1.91 -13.63 1.98
CA CYS A 43 2.51 -14.69 2.80
C CYS A 43 1.63 -15.92 2.96
N MET A 44 0.30 -15.80 2.78
CA MET A 44 -0.60 -16.92 3.04
C MET A 44 -1.27 -17.46 1.77
N LYS A 45 -1.57 -16.61 0.78
CA LYS A 45 -2.38 -17.00 -0.39
C LYS A 45 -1.62 -17.06 -1.71
N GLU A 46 -0.81 -16.04 -2.01
CA GLU A 46 -0.17 -15.91 -3.31
C GLU A 46 0.97 -16.93 -3.45
N LEU A 47 0.99 -17.59 -4.62
CA LEU A 47 2.01 -18.55 -5.04
C LEU A 47 2.47 -18.28 -6.49
N THR A 48 2.21 -17.07 -6.99
CA THR A 48 2.52 -16.69 -8.38
C THR A 48 4.00 -16.42 -8.60
N TYR A 49 4.69 -15.87 -7.59
CA TYR A 49 6.09 -15.44 -7.72
C TYR A 49 7.08 -16.27 -6.88
N TYR A 50 6.60 -16.92 -5.83
CA TYR A 50 7.40 -17.68 -4.85
C TYR A 50 6.61 -18.92 -4.41
N THR A 51 7.31 -20.00 -4.08
CA THR A 51 6.69 -21.18 -3.46
C THR A 51 6.21 -20.87 -2.04
N GLU A 52 5.50 -21.81 -1.42
CA GLU A 52 5.09 -21.69 -0.02
C GLU A 52 6.30 -21.62 0.93
N GLU A 53 7.40 -22.31 0.59
CA GLU A 53 8.64 -22.30 1.39
C GLU A 53 9.47 -21.04 1.16
N GLU A 54 9.42 -20.42 -0.02
CA GLU A 54 10.23 -19.23 -0.35
C GLU A 54 9.56 -17.93 0.09
N ARG A 55 8.23 -17.83 -0.04
CA ARG A 55 7.51 -16.58 0.21
C ARG A 55 7.71 -16.10 1.64
N CYS A 56 7.70 -14.79 1.78
CA CYS A 56 7.88 -14.07 3.03
C CYS A 56 9.20 -14.42 3.69
N PHE A 57 10.25 -14.40 2.87
CA PHE A 57 11.64 -14.63 3.25
C PHE A 57 11.87 -15.99 3.91
N GLY A 58 11.08 -17.00 3.52
CA GLY A 58 11.11 -18.32 4.13
C GLY A 58 10.58 -18.43 5.55
N CYS A 59 9.90 -17.40 6.06
CA CYS A 59 9.29 -17.41 7.39
C CYS A 59 8.00 -18.25 7.46
N GLN A 60 7.51 -18.78 6.33
CA GLN A 60 6.28 -19.57 6.27
C GLN A 60 5.10 -18.81 6.92
N ASN A 61 4.51 -19.35 7.99
CA ASN A 61 3.41 -18.73 8.75
C ASN A 61 3.86 -18.03 10.04
N ASP A 62 5.17 -17.86 10.26
CA ASP A 62 5.69 -17.13 11.40
C ASP A 62 5.70 -15.62 11.13
N MET A 63 4.72 -14.93 11.70
CA MET A 63 4.57 -13.48 11.58
C MET A 63 5.72 -12.71 12.26
N GLN A 64 6.27 -13.24 13.35
CA GLN A 64 7.37 -12.58 14.06
C GLN A 64 8.64 -12.64 13.21
N CYS A 65 8.99 -13.82 12.70
CA CYS A 65 10.08 -13.99 11.73
C CYS A 65 9.93 -13.00 10.57
N PHE A 66 8.75 -12.96 9.95
CA PHE A 66 8.52 -12.10 8.78
C PHE A 66 8.71 -10.62 9.12
N VAL A 67 8.17 -10.16 10.25
CA VAL A 67 8.24 -8.76 10.66
C VAL A 67 9.67 -8.35 11.04
N ASP A 68 10.46 -9.25 11.62
CA ASP A 68 11.87 -8.99 11.90
C ASP A 68 12.69 -8.87 10.61
N VAL A 69 12.56 -9.82 9.68
CA VAL A 69 13.26 -9.75 8.39
C VAL A 69 12.83 -8.54 7.57
N LEU A 70 11.52 -8.24 7.53
CA LEU A 70 11.00 -7.08 6.81
C LEU A 70 11.54 -5.77 7.38
N TYR A 71 11.68 -5.66 8.70
CA TYR A 71 12.27 -4.49 9.35
C TYR A 71 13.72 -4.30 8.91
N ASP A 72 14.52 -5.37 8.91
CA ASP A 72 15.92 -5.31 8.49
C ASP A 72 16.04 -4.89 7.02
N VAL A 73 15.22 -5.47 6.13
CA VAL A 73 15.12 -5.08 4.72
C VAL A 73 14.77 -3.60 4.56
N PHE A 74 13.84 -3.08 5.37
CA PHE A 74 13.49 -1.65 5.35
C PHE A 74 14.66 -0.77 5.80
N MET A 75 15.36 -1.16 6.88
CA MET A 75 16.49 -0.38 7.38
C MET A 75 17.66 -0.38 6.39
N GLU A 76 17.92 -1.50 5.73
CA GLU A 76 18.92 -1.59 4.67
C GLU A 76 18.54 -0.74 3.47
N HIS A 77 17.30 -0.85 2.98
CA HIS A 77 16.81 -0.04 1.86
C HIS A 77 16.93 1.47 2.15
N TYR A 78 16.56 1.88 3.37
CA TYR A 78 16.68 3.27 3.80
C TYR A 78 18.14 3.74 3.87
N LYS A 79 19.04 2.94 4.47
CA LYS A 79 20.47 3.28 4.61
C LYS A 79 21.17 3.38 3.25
N ASN A 80 20.86 2.45 2.35
CA ASN A 80 21.48 2.37 1.03
C ASN A 80 20.77 3.26 0.00
N LYS A 81 19.89 4.17 0.42
CA LYS A 81 19.16 5.11 -0.46
C LYS A 81 18.44 4.42 -1.63
N GLY A 82 17.94 3.21 -1.39
CA GLY A 82 17.22 2.43 -2.39
C GLY A 82 18.08 1.57 -3.31
N GLU A 83 19.41 1.53 -3.13
CA GLU A 83 20.27 0.59 -3.85
C GLU A 83 19.89 -0.87 -3.52
N THR A 84 19.90 -1.71 -4.54
CA THR A 84 19.51 -3.12 -4.44
C THR A 84 20.71 -4.00 -4.11
N SER A 85 20.45 -5.16 -3.50
CA SER A 85 21.44 -6.23 -3.31
C SER A 85 22.13 -6.59 -4.64
N ASP A 86 23.43 -6.90 -4.58
CA ASP A 86 24.18 -7.46 -5.71
C ASP A 86 23.69 -8.86 -6.11
N ASP A 87 23.17 -9.62 -5.15
CA ASP A 87 22.50 -10.89 -5.43
C ASP A 87 21.12 -10.66 -6.08
N PRO A 88 20.90 -11.11 -7.34
CA PRO A 88 19.67 -10.82 -8.08
C PRO A 88 18.40 -11.41 -7.46
N GLU A 89 18.52 -12.56 -6.80
CA GLU A 89 17.37 -13.22 -6.18
C GLU A 89 16.89 -12.47 -4.94
N THR A 90 17.84 -12.12 -4.06
CA THR A 90 17.61 -11.26 -2.90
C THR A 90 17.08 -9.90 -3.33
N ALA A 91 17.66 -9.28 -4.36
CA ALA A 91 17.19 -8.00 -4.90
C ALA A 91 15.72 -8.09 -5.35
N ARG A 92 15.36 -9.15 -6.09
CA ARG A 92 13.99 -9.38 -6.55
C ARG A 92 13.01 -9.56 -5.39
N MET A 93 13.39 -10.36 -4.38
CA MET A 93 12.55 -10.60 -3.20
C MET A 93 12.38 -9.35 -2.35
N ASN A 94 13.46 -8.64 -2.05
CA ASN A 94 13.42 -7.39 -1.31
C ASN A 94 12.55 -6.36 -2.03
N HIS A 95 12.78 -6.15 -3.34
CA HIS A 95 11.95 -5.26 -4.14
C HIS A 95 10.46 -5.67 -4.12
N TYR A 96 10.18 -6.98 -4.24
CA TYR A 96 8.83 -7.51 -4.17
C TYR A 96 8.16 -7.21 -2.83
N TYR A 97 8.84 -7.33 -1.68
CA TYR A 97 8.22 -7.06 -0.38
C TYR A 97 8.19 -5.56 -0.05
N ILE A 98 9.21 -4.79 -0.44
CA ILE A 98 9.23 -3.33 -0.30
C ILE A 98 8.03 -2.70 -1.03
N ARG A 99 7.78 -3.04 -2.30
CA ARG A 99 6.63 -2.46 -3.04
C ARG A 99 5.27 -2.74 -2.41
N HIS A 100 5.13 -3.82 -1.64
CA HIS A 100 3.86 -4.20 -1.02
C HIS A 100 3.72 -3.69 0.42
N PHE A 101 4.82 -3.56 1.16
CA PHE A 101 4.80 -3.30 2.59
C PHE A 101 5.44 -1.97 2.98
N ALA A 102 6.26 -1.32 2.15
CA ALA A 102 6.90 -0.05 2.52
C ALA A 102 5.85 0.98 2.94
N PRO A 103 6.10 1.81 3.98
CA PRO A 103 5.17 2.85 4.41
C PRO A 103 4.69 3.74 3.26
N GLN A 104 3.44 4.21 3.30
CA GLN A 104 2.92 5.09 2.25
C GLN A 104 3.61 6.45 2.24
N THR A 105 4.14 6.88 3.39
CA THR A 105 5.01 8.05 3.50
C THR A 105 6.36 7.90 2.78
N TRP A 106 6.73 6.70 2.33
CA TRP A 106 7.93 6.46 1.52
C TRP A 106 7.67 6.58 0.01
N TYR A 107 6.44 6.87 -0.41
CA TYR A 107 6.17 7.13 -1.82
C TYR A 107 6.99 8.32 -2.33
N CYS A 108 7.26 8.31 -3.64
CA CYS A 108 8.16 9.25 -4.31
C CYS A 108 7.86 10.70 -3.89
N GLU A 109 8.86 11.33 -3.26
CA GLU A 109 8.85 12.73 -2.79
C GLU A 109 7.60 13.11 -1.98
N PHE A 110 6.98 12.13 -1.32
CA PHE A 110 5.72 12.34 -0.62
C PHE A 110 5.89 13.33 0.54
N LYS A 111 7.04 13.30 1.22
CA LYS A 111 7.34 14.23 2.31
C LYS A 111 7.38 15.67 1.81
N GLU A 112 8.00 15.91 0.67
CA GLU A 112 8.19 17.21 0.05
C GLU A 112 6.86 17.77 -0.50
N HIS A 113 6.02 16.87 -1.05
CA HIS A 113 4.77 17.23 -1.74
C HIS A 113 3.49 16.92 -0.97
N LYS A 114 3.56 16.46 0.29
CA LYS A 114 2.38 16.06 1.08
C LYS A 114 1.26 17.11 1.05
N LYS A 115 1.63 18.39 1.20
CA LYS A 115 0.72 19.53 1.20
C LYS A 115 -0.01 19.75 -0.13
N ASP A 116 0.54 19.22 -1.22
CA ASP A 116 0.00 19.35 -2.57
C ASP A 116 -1.05 18.26 -2.85
N TYR A 117 -1.10 17.20 -2.03
CA TYR A 117 -2.05 16.10 -2.17
C TYR A 117 -3.38 16.36 -1.45
N ILE A 118 -4.47 16.05 -2.15
CA ILE A 118 -5.76 15.74 -1.51
C ILE A 118 -5.69 14.31 -0.97
N ILE A 119 -5.82 14.16 0.35
CA ILE A 119 -5.76 12.84 1.01
C ILE A 119 -7.17 12.26 1.12
N LEU A 120 -7.38 11.10 0.49
CA LEU A 120 -8.59 10.29 0.65
C LEU A 120 -8.29 9.11 1.57
N ASN A 121 -9.16 8.85 2.54
CA ASN A 121 -9.00 7.74 3.47
C ASN A 121 -9.70 6.49 2.93
N TYR A 122 -8.98 5.37 2.88
CA TYR A 122 -9.57 4.07 2.61
C TYR A 122 -10.49 3.65 3.77
N HIS A 123 -11.73 3.28 3.44
CA HIS A 123 -12.73 2.94 4.45
C HIS A 123 -12.75 1.45 4.77
N LEU A 124 -12.94 1.13 6.06
CA LEU A 124 -13.17 -0.24 6.53
C LEU A 124 -14.61 -0.42 7.02
N GLY A 125 -15.02 -1.68 7.15
CA GLY A 125 -16.32 -2.06 7.67
C GLY A 125 -17.45 -2.03 6.63
N SER A 126 -18.68 -2.00 7.13
CA SER A 126 -19.87 -1.98 6.28
C SER A 126 -19.90 -0.73 5.39
N ASN A 127 -20.35 -0.91 4.15
CA ASN A 127 -20.44 0.14 3.14
C ASN A 127 -19.10 0.78 2.74
N SER A 128 -17.95 0.19 3.06
CA SER A 128 -16.63 0.71 2.69
C SER A 128 -16.50 1.05 1.19
N THR A 129 -16.94 0.14 0.32
CA THR A 129 -16.98 0.33 -1.14
C THR A 129 -17.76 1.57 -1.55
N ARG A 130 -18.94 1.77 -0.94
CA ARG A 130 -19.78 2.93 -1.24
C ARG A 130 -19.13 4.23 -0.75
N ARG A 131 -18.59 4.23 0.46
CA ARG A 131 -17.93 5.40 1.05
C ARG A 131 -16.75 5.86 0.20
N ILE A 132 -15.87 4.95 -0.23
CA ILE A 132 -14.75 5.33 -1.08
C ILE A 132 -15.21 5.78 -2.48
N ALA A 133 -16.27 5.17 -3.04
CA ALA A 133 -16.84 5.62 -4.30
C ALA A 133 -17.47 7.02 -4.20
N ASP A 134 -18.12 7.33 -3.08
CA ASP A 134 -18.68 8.66 -2.78
C ASP A 134 -17.56 9.70 -2.60
N ASP A 135 -16.42 9.35 -1.99
CA ASP A 135 -15.27 10.24 -1.85
C ASP A 135 -14.62 10.58 -3.20
N PHE A 136 -14.39 9.56 -4.04
CA PHE A 136 -13.88 9.75 -5.40
C PHE A 136 -14.84 10.58 -6.25
N ARG A 137 -16.16 10.33 -6.14
CA ARG A 137 -17.17 11.13 -6.85
C ARG A 137 -17.09 12.60 -6.43
N GLN A 138 -17.07 12.88 -5.12
CA GLN A 138 -16.98 14.24 -4.60
C GLN A 138 -15.71 14.96 -5.06
N LEU A 139 -14.57 14.26 -5.04
CA LEU A 139 -13.31 14.81 -5.55
C LEU A 139 -13.43 15.16 -7.03
N PHE A 140 -13.85 14.21 -7.87
CA PHE A 140 -13.91 14.41 -9.31
C PHE A 140 -15.00 15.40 -9.75
N GLU A 141 -16.09 15.53 -9.00
CA GLU A 141 -17.08 16.59 -9.20
C GLU A 141 -16.48 17.98 -8.98
N LYS A 142 -15.67 18.17 -7.93
CA LYS A 142 -14.94 19.43 -7.68
C LYS A 142 -13.93 19.76 -8.78
N LEU A 143 -13.42 18.73 -9.46
CA LEU A 143 -12.50 18.86 -10.60
C LEU A 143 -13.22 18.95 -11.95
N TYR A 144 -14.55 19.16 -11.95
CA TYR A 144 -15.36 19.34 -13.15
C TYR A 144 -15.28 18.16 -14.14
N VAL A 145 -15.00 16.95 -13.65
CA VAL A 145 -15.04 15.74 -14.47
C VAL A 145 -16.47 15.55 -15.02
N PRO A 146 -16.67 15.37 -16.35
CA PRO A 146 -18.01 15.34 -16.91
C PRO A 146 -18.91 14.23 -16.31
N PRO A 147 -20.22 14.48 -16.13
CA PRO A 147 -21.15 13.54 -15.47
C PRO A 147 -21.16 12.12 -16.06
N ARG A 148 -20.89 11.97 -17.36
CA ARG A 148 -20.78 10.65 -17.99
C ARG A 148 -19.60 9.86 -17.43
N HIS A 149 -18.43 10.48 -17.25
CA HIS A 149 -17.25 9.80 -16.69
C HIS A 149 -17.43 9.49 -15.21
N LEU A 150 -17.99 10.43 -14.44
CA LEU A 150 -18.32 10.21 -13.02
C LEU A 150 -19.21 8.98 -12.84
N ARG A 151 -20.28 8.85 -13.65
CA ARG A 151 -21.17 7.67 -13.60
C ARG A 151 -20.44 6.38 -13.92
N THR A 152 -19.55 6.39 -14.92
CA THR A 152 -18.76 5.20 -15.26
C THR A 152 -17.82 4.81 -14.12
N ILE A 153 -17.03 5.75 -13.61
CA ILE A 153 -16.08 5.52 -12.50
C ILE A 153 -16.83 4.98 -11.28
N TYR A 154 -17.91 5.64 -10.88
CA TYR A 154 -18.72 5.22 -9.73
C TYR A 154 -19.27 3.80 -9.94
N LYS A 155 -19.81 3.48 -11.12
CA LYS A 155 -20.30 2.13 -11.44
C LYS A 155 -19.20 1.08 -11.34
N GLU A 156 -18.00 1.37 -11.83
CA GLU A 156 -16.86 0.45 -11.78
C GLU A 156 -16.39 0.23 -10.34
N MET A 157 -16.27 1.28 -9.53
CA MET A 157 -15.92 1.17 -8.11
C MET A 157 -16.96 0.36 -7.32
N MET A 158 -18.24 0.52 -7.63
CA MET A 158 -19.31 -0.23 -6.98
C MET A 158 -19.34 -1.73 -7.29
N LYS A 159 -18.54 -2.22 -8.26
CA LYS A 159 -18.36 -3.66 -8.48
C LYS A 159 -17.64 -4.36 -7.31
N GLY A 160 -17.02 -3.58 -6.42
CA GLY A 160 -16.42 -4.08 -5.19
C GLY A 160 -14.93 -4.37 -5.32
N THR A 161 -14.45 -5.29 -4.48
CA THR A 161 -13.01 -5.56 -4.34
C THR A 161 -12.48 -6.51 -5.40
N THR A 162 -11.17 -6.45 -5.65
CA THR A 162 -10.50 -7.34 -6.59
C THR A 162 -10.42 -8.78 -6.07
N ARG A 163 -10.00 -9.71 -6.94
CA ARG A 163 -9.73 -11.12 -6.58
C ARG A 163 -8.72 -11.27 -5.41
N HIS A 164 -7.83 -10.30 -5.23
CA HIS A 164 -6.81 -10.27 -4.17
C HIS A 164 -7.35 -9.73 -2.83
N SER A 165 -8.65 -9.50 -2.73
CA SER A 165 -9.26 -9.06 -1.47
C SER A 165 -9.08 -10.11 -0.38
N THR A 166 -8.56 -9.66 0.76
CA THR A 166 -8.39 -10.48 1.96
C THR A 166 -9.47 -10.22 3.01
N VAL A 167 -10.31 -9.21 2.76
CA VAL A 167 -11.39 -8.76 3.65
C VAL A 167 -12.35 -9.90 3.94
N GLY A 168 -12.64 -10.13 5.22
CA GLY A 168 -13.59 -11.16 5.67
C GLY A 168 -13.10 -12.61 5.60
N SER A 169 -11.86 -12.88 5.17
CA SER A 169 -11.32 -14.23 5.14
C SER A 169 -10.90 -14.72 6.55
N SER A 170 -11.01 -16.03 6.79
CA SER A 170 -10.55 -16.67 8.04
C SER A 170 -9.06 -16.39 8.31
N PHE A 171 -8.23 -16.42 7.27
CA PHE A 171 -6.82 -16.04 7.33
C PHE A 171 -6.62 -14.62 7.83
N ARG A 172 -7.44 -13.66 7.38
CA ARG A 172 -7.35 -12.26 7.82
C ARG A 172 -7.73 -12.08 9.28
N LYS A 173 -8.69 -12.85 9.78
CA LYS A 173 -9.06 -12.86 11.20
C LYS A 173 -7.93 -13.46 12.05
N ALA A 174 -7.40 -14.62 11.66
CA ALA A 174 -6.30 -15.28 12.38
C ALA A 174 -5.03 -14.42 12.42
N ALA A 175 -4.64 -13.80 11.29
CA ALA A 175 -3.50 -12.89 11.23
C ALA A 175 -3.70 -11.67 12.15
N GLN A 176 -4.92 -11.12 12.20
CA GLN A 176 -5.23 -10.00 13.09
C GLN A 176 -5.14 -10.39 14.56
N GLU A 177 -5.71 -11.54 14.94
CA GLU A 177 -5.63 -12.05 16.30
C GLU A 177 -4.18 -12.29 16.70
N ARG A 178 -3.35 -12.88 15.81
CA ARG A 178 -1.92 -13.07 16.07
C ARG A 178 -1.18 -11.75 16.26
N LEU A 179 -1.41 -10.77 15.38
CA LEU A 179 -0.76 -9.46 15.48
C LEU A 179 -1.13 -8.72 16.78
N LEU A 180 -2.42 -8.71 17.14
CA LEU A 180 -2.91 -7.94 18.29
C LEU A 180 -2.63 -8.63 19.65
N SER A 181 -2.30 -9.92 19.65
CA SER A 181 -1.94 -10.66 20.86
C SER A 181 -0.43 -10.72 21.12
N ASP A 182 0.39 -10.21 20.20
CA ASP A 182 1.85 -10.25 20.27
C ASP A 182 2.42 -8.82 20.34
N ASP A 183 2.70 -8.36 21.56
CA ASP A 183 3.19 -6.99 21.82
C ASP A 183 4.49 -6.68 21.06
N TYR A 184 5.35 -7.68 20.85
CA TYR A 184 6.60 -7.51 20.14
C TYR A 184 6.34 -7.23 18.66
N VAL A 185 5.52 -8.07 18.01
CA VAL A 185 5.16 -7.90 16.60
C VAL A 185 4.41 -6.58 16.39
N LEU A 186 3.46 -6.26 17.26
CA LEU A 186 2.72 -5.01 17.18
C LEU A 186 3.64 -3.79 17.31
N ARG A 187 4.57 -3.80 18.28
CA ARG A 187 5.54 -2.70 18.45
C ARG A 187 6.44 -2.55 17.23
N ARG A 188 6.93 -3.66 16.66
CA ARG A 188 7.78 -3.63 15.46
C ARG A 188 7.02 -3.07 14.25
N LEU A 189 5.74 -3.42 14.09
CA LEU A 189 4.88 -2.84 13.07
C LEU A 189 4.72 -1.33 13.29
N VAL A 190 4.39 -0.90 14.50
CA VAL A 190 4.28 0.54 14.81
C VAL A 190 5.59 1.28 14.52
N GLN A 191 6.75 0.68 14.75
CA GLN A 191 8.05 1.26 14.39
C GLN A 191 8.22 1.40 12.87
N MET A 192 7.91 0.36 12.10
CA MET A 192 8.02 0.40 10.63
C MET A 192 7.11 1.47 10.02
N PHE A 193 5.90 1.62 10.56
CA PHE A 193 4.86 2.50 10.01
C PHE A 193 4.63 3.78 10.80
N PHE A 194 5.56 4.15 11.70
CA PHE A 194 5.37 5.28 12.62
C PHE A 194 4.94 6.57 11.92
N TYR A 195 5.62 6.92 10.83
CA TYR A 195 5.30 8.12 10.07
C TYR A 195 3.95 8.03 9.37
N ASP A 196 3.49 6.86 8.93
CA ASP A 196 2.13 6.73 8.37
C ASP A 196 1.06 7.02 9.44
N PHE A 197 1.27 6.59 10.69
CA PHE A 197 0.35 6.94 11.78
C PHE A 197 0.32 8.45 12.05
N VAL A 198 1.49 9.06 12.18
CA VAL A 198 1.62 10.49 12.50
C VAL A 198 1.15 11.37 11.36
N GLU A 199 1.64 11.13 10.14
CA GLU A 199 1.39 12.01 9.00
C GLU A 199 -0.05 11.92 8.49
N PHE A 200 -0.72 10.77 8.65
CA PHE A 200 -2.11 10.60 8.22
C PHE A 200 -3.14 10.69 9.36
N GLY A 201 -2.69 10.91 10.60
CA GLY A 201 -3.57 11.07 11.75
C GLY A 201 -4.33 9.80 12.11
N PHE A 202 -3.70 8.63 11.93
CA PHE A 202 -4.25 7.37 12.43
C PHE A 202 -3.89 7.22 13.92
N SER A 203 -4.89 6.93 14.74
CA SER A 203 -4.79 6.72 16.20
C SER A 203 -5.27 5.33 16.60
#